data_AF-A0A846PNP7-F1
#
_entry.id   AF-A0A846PNP7-F1
#
_cell.length_a   1.000
_cell.length_b   1.000
_cell.length_c   1.000
_cell.angle_alpha   90.00
_cell.angle_beta   90.00
_cell.angle_gamma   90.00
#
_symmetry.space_group_name_H-M   'P 1'
#
loop_
_entity.id
_entity.type
_entity.pdbx_description
1 polymer ?
#
loop_
_entity_poly.entity_id
_entity_poly.type
_entity_poly.pdbx_seq_one_letter_code
_entity_poly.pdbx_strand_id
1 'polypeptide(L)'
;MSSINRRFQYELHKKHNFKSYEYFAKIYLKTLDQNINNFYHIKYEDMFDNNYLKLRKLFNGIGLRYNNSIFRNEKFKNVISKDDIDDINHKPEYTEHTKYRTWQINQPFRNMNDKSRIELTKEQIDAISNSEIVKKLGYKSP
;
A
#
# COMPACT_ATOMS: atom_id res chain seq x y z
N MET A 1 -8.09 15.59 -0.19
CA MET A 1 -8.21 14.29 -0.90
C MET A 1 -7.11 14.24 -1.95
N SER A 2 -6.31 13.18 -2.03
CA SER A 2 -5.20 13.12 -2.99
C SER A 2 -5.16 11.76 -3.68
N SER A 3 -6.06 11.56 -4.65
CA SER A 3 -5.78 10.63 -5.75
C SER A 3 -4.44 11.04 -6.39
N ILE A 4 -3.66 10.07 -6.85
CA ILE A 4 -2.40 10.36 -7.56
C ILE A 4 -2.66 11.21 -8.81
N ASN A 5 -3.78 10.97 -9.49
CA ASN A 5 -4.20 11.78 -10.64
C ASN A 5 -4.35 13.25 -10.24
N ARG A 6 -5.11 13.54 -9.18
CA ARG A 6 -5.31 14.92 -8.71
C ARG A 6 -4.01 15.60 -8.31
N ARG A 7 -3.10 14.87 -7.66
CA ARG A 7 -1.79 15.39 -7.23
C ARG A 7 -0.94 15.84 -8.41
N PHE A 8 -0.99 15.13 -9.52
CA PHE A 8 -0.22 15.41 -10.72
C PHE A 8 -1.06 16.05 -11.83
N GLN A 9 -2.26 16.57 -11.51
CA GLN A 9 -3.16 17.17 -12.49
C GLN A 9 -3.38 16.29 -13.74
N TYR A 10 -3.50 14.96 -13.52
CA TYR A 10 -3.64 13.93 -14.55
C TYR A 10 -2.41 13.70 -15.45
N GLU A 11 -1.32 14.41 -15.22
CA GLU A 11 -0.03 14.24 -15.89
C GLU A 11 0.87 13.27 -15.11
N LEU A 12 0.48 11.99 -15.10
CA LEU A 12 1.24 10.97 -14.39
C LEU A 12 2.61 10.72 -15.02
N HIS A 13 3.65 10.69 -14.19
CA HIS A 13 4.97 10.23 -14.60
C HIS A 13 4.91 8.81 -15.22
N LYS A 14 5.77 8.53 -16.21
CA LYS A 14 5.76 7.27 -16.97
C LYS A 14 5.89 6.00 -16.12
N LYS A 15 6.44 6.11 -14.90
CA LYS A 15 6.58 5.01 -13.93
C LYS A 15 5.43 4.90 -12.92
N HIS A 16 4.48 5.84 -12.91
CA HIS A 16 3.37 5.91 -11.97
C HIS A 16 2.01 5.63 -12.64
N ASN A 17 2.01 4.93 -13.78
CA ASN A 17 0.82 4.62 -14.55
C ASN A 17 0.42 3.14 -14.45
N PHE A 18 -0.74 2.82 -14.99
CA PHE A 18 -1.29 1.47 -14.98
C PHE A 18 -0.38 0.44 -15.67
N LYS A 19 0.31 0.80 -16.76
CA LYS A 19 1.27 -0.10 -17.43
C LYS A 19 2.41 -0.53 -16.50
N SER A 20 2.90 0.41 -15.67
CA SER A 20 3.93 0.11 -14.68
C SER A 20 3.40 -0.82 -13.59
N TYR A 21 2.16 -0.61 -13.14
CA TYR A 21 1.48 -1.52 -12.23
C TYR A 21 1.36 -2.93 -12.83
N GLU A 22 0.85 -3.06 -14.06
CA GLU A 22 0.70 -4.36 -14.72
C GLU A 22 2.03 -5.10 -14.88
N TYR A 23 3.12 -4.39 -15.16
CA TYR A 23 4.46 -4.97 -15.24
C TYR A 23 4.86 -5.65 -13.92
N PHE A 24 4.74 -4.95 -12.78
CA PHE A 24 5.10 -5.53 -11.49
C PHE A 24 4.10 -6.59 -11.02
N ALA A 25 2.82 -6.44 -11.35
CA ALA A 25 1.79 -7.45 -11.09
C ALA A 25 2.08 -8.77 -11.84
N LYS A 26 2.57 -8.70 -13.09
CA LYS A 26 3.04 -9.88 -13.84
C LYS A 26 4.21 -10.57 -13.14
N ILE A 27 5.17 -9.80 -12.63
CA ILE A 27 6.31 -10.36 -11.88
C ILE A 27 5.80 -11.07 -10.62
N TYR A 28 4.90 -10.42 -9.86
CA TYR A 28 4.31 -11.01 -8.66
C TYR A 28 3.57 -12.33 -8.96
N LEU A 29 2.75 -12.38 -10.02
CA LEU A 29 2.07 -13.62 -10.42
C LEU A 29 3.06 -14.71 -10.83
N LYS A 30 4.09 -14.36 -11.60
CA LYS A 30 5.13 -15.32 -12.00
C LYS A 30 5.85 -15.92 -10.79
N THR A 31 6.15 -15.12 -9.77
CA THR A 31 6.83 -15.62 -8.57
C THR A 31 5.92 -16.46 -7.67
N LEU A 32 4.59 -16.27 -7.73
CA LEU A 32 3.62 -17.16 -7.08
C LEU A 32 3.67 -18.56 -7.70
N ASP A 33 3.67 -18.64 -9.04
CA ASP A 33 3.64 -19.92 -9.77
C ASP A 33 4.93 -20.72 -9.60
N GLN A 34 6.07 -20.03 -9.41
CA GLN A 34 7.40 -20.64 -9.33
C GLN A 34 7.78 -21.18 -7.94
N ASN A 35 6.94 -20.96 -6.92
CA ASN A 35 7.18 -21.36 -5.52
C ASN A 35 8.62 -21.09 -5.04
N ILE A 36 9.07 -19.84 -5.22
CA ILE A 36 10.45 -19.44 -4.96
C ILE A 36 10.75 -19.53 -3.46
N ASN A 37 11.80 -20.27 -3.10
CA ASN A 37 12.28 -20.36 -1.73
C ASN A 37 12.65 -18.97 -1.17
N ASN A 38 12.36 -18.75 0.12
CA ASN A 38 12.63 -17.49 0.82
C ASN A 38 11.90 -16.26 0.24
N PHE A 39 10.82 -16.47 -0.51
CA PHE A 39 9.96 -15.40 -0.99
C PHE A 39 8.58 -15.52 -0.34
N TYR A 40 8.06 -14.43 0.23
CA TYR A 40 6.73 -14.39 0.82
C TYR A 40 5.86 -13.36 0.11
N HIS A 41 4.72 -13.81 -0.40
CA HIS A 41 3.78 -12.96 -1.13
C HIS A 41 2.69 -12.43 -0.22
N ILE A 42 2.50 -11.11 -0.24
CA ILE A 42 1.44 -10.46 0.51
C ILE A 42 0.84 -9.32 -0.30
N LYS A 43 -0.49 -9.26 -0.35
CA LYS A 43 -1.23 -8.09 -0.82
C LYS A 43 -1.50 -7.16 0.36
N TYR A 44 -1.64 -5.87 0.07
CA TYR A 44 -1.80 -4.87 1.11
C TYR A 44 -3.01 -5.15 2.01
N GLU A 45 -4.16 -5.45 1.41
CA GLU A 45 -5.41 -5.74 2.11
C GLU A 45 -5.32 -7.00 3.00
N ASP A 46 -4.61 -8.03 2.54
CA ASP A 46 -4.46 -9.30 3.28
C ASP A 46 -3.64 -9.14 4.57
N MET A 47 -2.91 -8.03 4.74
CA MET A 47 -2.16 -7.74 5.97
C MET A 47 -3.06 -7.61 7.18
N PHE A 48 -4.33 -7.23 6.99
CA PHE A 48 -5.24 -6.82 8.06
C PHE A 48 -6.26 -7.91 8.42
N ASP A 49 -6.46 -8.91 7.56
CA ASP A 49 -7.45 -9.96 7.74
C ASP A 49 -7.12 -10.88 8.93
N ASN A 50 -8.18 -11.38 9.59
CA ASN A 50 -8.09 -12.37 10.66
C ASN A 50 -7.06 -12.03 11.75
N ASN A 51 -7.07 -10.77 12.24
CA ASN A 51 -6.12 -10.28 13.23
C ASN A 51 -4.66 -10.43 12.76
N TYR A 52 -4.38 -9.91 11.57
CA TYR A 52 -3.05 -9.87 10.96
C TYR A 52 -2.43 -11.25 10.69
N LEU A 53 -3.26 -12.26 10.36
CA LEU A 53 -2.83 -13.66 10.26
C LEU A 53 -1.65 -13.87 9.30
N LYS A 54 -1.66 -13.23 8.13
CA LYS A 54 -0.55 -13.35 7.16
C LYS A 54 0.76 -12.80 7.73
N LEU A 55 0.72 -11.63 8.37
CA LEU A 55 1.90 -11.05 9.01
C LEU A 55 2.42 -11.92 10.14
N ARG A 56 1.54 -12.47 10.98
CA ARG A 56 1.93 -13.40 12.06
C ARG A 56 2.61 -14.65 11.51
N LYS A 57 2.08 -15.23 10.43
CA LYS A 57 2.71 -16.38 9.74
C LYS A 57 4.09 -16.02 9.19
N LEU A 58 4.22 -14.85 8.56
CA LEU A 58 5.51 -14.37 8.06
C LEU A 58 6.52 -14.19 9.21
N PHE A 59 6.15 -13.46 10.27
CA PHE A 59 7.02 -13.21 11.42
C PHE A 59 7.48 -14.49 12.09
N ASN A 60 6.56 -15.43 12.32
CA ASN A 60 6.91 -16.75 12.87
C ASN A 60 7.80 -17.55 11.91
N GLY A 61 7.53 -17.49 10.60
CA GLY A 61 8.31 -18.19 9.57
C GLY A 61 9.77 -17.71 9.48
N ILE A 62 10.04 -16.44 9.78
CA ILE A 62 11.40 -15.88 9.83
C ILE A 62 12.01 -15.91 11.24
N GLY A 63 11.31 -16.46 12.23
CA GLY A 63 11.79 -16.53 13.63
C GLY A 63 11.80 -15.20 14.37
N LEU A 64 11.01 -14.21 13.93
CA LEU A 64 10.90 -12.92 14.60
C LEU A 64 10.19 -13.09 15.95
N ARG A 65 10.83 -12.64 17.03
CA ARG A 65 10.20 -12.57 18.36
C ARG A 65 9.47 -11.24 18.51
N TYR A 66 8.17 -11.29 18.76
CA TYR A 66 7.33 -10.10 18.90
C TYR A 66 6.17 -10.34 19.86
N ASN A 67 5.50 -9.25 20.26
CA ASN A 67 4.23 -9.32 20.97
C ASN A 67 3.19 -8.44 20.26
N ASN A 68 1.93 -8.48 20.70
CA ASN A 68 0.82 -7.79 20.03
C ASN A 68 0.96 -6.24 19.99
N SER A 69 1.88 -5.64 20.75
CA SER A 69 2.11 -4.19 20.69
C SER A 69 2.57 -3.71 19.32
N ILE A 70 3.21 -4.54 18.49
CA ILE A 70 3.70 -4.14 17.17
C ILE A 70 2.59 -3.68 16.22
N PHE A 71 1.36 -4.15 16.44
CA PHE A 71 0.19 -3.75 15.64
C PHE A 71 -0.51 -2.50 16.19
N ARG A 72 -0.03 -1.97 17.32
CA ARG A 72 -0.56 -0.78 17.99
C ARG A 72 0.32 0.42 17.67
N ASN A 73 0.14 0.96 16.46
CA ASN A 73 1.01 2.01 15.94
C ASN A 73 1.04 3.28 16.81
N GLU A 74 -0.05 3.55 17.54
CA GLU A 74 -0.17 4.67 18.48
C GLU A 74 0.80 4.59 19.67
N LYS A 75 1.45 3.45 19.88
CA LYS A 75 2.49 3.27 20.91
C LYS A 75 3.89 3.68 20.45
N PHE A 76 4.06 3.98 19.17
CA PHE A 76 5.36 4.28 18.59
C PHE A 76 5.38 5.70 18.04
N LYS A 77 6.58 6.25 17.95
CA LYS A 77 6.86 7.50 17.25
C LYS A 77 7.71 7.18 16.03
N ASN A 78 7.05 6.88 14.93
CA ASN A 78 7.70 6.54 13.68
C ASN A 78 8.17 7.81 12.98
N VAL A 79 9.38 7.79 12.42
CA VAL A 79 9.99 8.94 11.74
C VAL A 79 10.52 8.53 10.38
N ILE A 80 10.37 9.40 9.38
CA ILE A 80 10.96 9.22 8.05
C ILE A 80 12.33 9.89 7.99
N SER A 81 12.42 11.09 8.56
CA SER A 81 13.67 11.80 8.83
C SER A 81 13.71 12.21 10.30
N LYS A 82 14.90 12.33 10.86
CA LYS A 82 15.12 12.72 12.26
C LYS A 82 14.56 14.11 12.59
N ASP A 83 14.41 14.96 11.57
CA ASP A 83 14.04 16.36 11.73
C ASP A 83 12.52 16.61 11.70
N ASP A 84 11.69 15.61 11.41
CA ASP A 84 10.24 15.77 11.16
C ASP A 84 9.35 15.38 12.35
N ILE A 85 9.83 15.64 13.56
CA ILE A 85 9.27 15.08 14.80
C ILE A 85 8.09 15.92 15.38
N ASP A 86 7.96 17.16 14.96
CA ASP A 86 7.32 18.18 15.82
C ASP A 86 5.79 18.07 15.93
N ASP A 87 5.10 17.42 14.98
CA ASP A 87 3.66 17.27 15.08
C ASP A 87 3.08 16.07 14.31
N ILE A 88 2.98 14.93 15.00
CA ILE A 88 2.31 13.72 14.46
C ILE A 88 0.81 13.69 14.74
N ASN A 89 0.30 14.61 15.58
CA ASN A 89 -1.10 14.62 16.01
C ASN A 89 -1.97 15.46 15.09
N HIS A 90 -1.41 16.52 14.50
CA HIS A 90 -2.10 17.32 13.50
C HIS A 90 -1.78 16.83 12.09
N LYS A 91 -2.82 16.74 11.26
CA LYS A 91 -2.67 16.33 9.88
C LYS A 91 -2.09 17.50 9.06
N PRO A 92 -0.89 17.36 8.48
CA PRO A 92 -0.30 18.41 7.66
C PRO A 92 -1.01 18.59 6.32
N GLU A 93 -0.69 19.66 5.61
CA GLU A 93 -1.12 19.83 4.24
C GLU A 93 -0.46 18.79 3.32
N TYR A 94 -1.17 18.38 2.25
CA TYR A 94 -0.66 17.32 1.35
C TYR A 94 0.57 17.73 0.54
N THR A 95 0.82 19.04 0.45
CA THR A 95 2.00 19.67 -0.18
C THR A 95 3.24 19.55 0.70
N GLU A 96 3.08 19.42 2.02
CA GLU A 96 4.17 19.19 2.96
C GLU A 96 4.56 17.70 2.98
N HIS A 97 5.12 17.22 1.86
CA HIS A 97 5.28 15.79 1.59
C HIS A 97 5.88 14.99 2.74
N THR A 98 7.00 15.43 3.33
CA THR A 98 7.68 14.68 4.39
C THR A 98 6.86 14.65 5.67
N LYS A 99 6.37 15.81 6.14
CA LYS A 99 5.48 15.89 7.31
C LYS A 99 4.22 15.06 7.13
N TYR A 100 3.56 15.17 5.97
CA TYR A 100 2.37 14.39 5.66
C TYR A 100 2.65 12.88 5.71
N ARG A 101 3.79 12.45 5.18
CA ARG A 101 4.21 11.04 5.23
C ARG A 101 4.53 10.58 6.64
N THR A 102 5.23 11.40 7.43
CA THR A 102 5.49 11.14 8.85
C THR A 102 4.18 11.01 9.63
N TRP A 103 3.22 11.90 9.40
CA TRP A 103 1.87 11.78 9.98
C TRP A 103 1.18 10.48 9.56
N GLN A 104 1.23 10.09 8.28
CA GLN A 104 0.62 8.86 7.78
C GLN A 104 1.15 7.59 8.46
N ILE A 105 2.46 7.47 8.65
CA ILE A 105 3.08 6.30 9.29
C ILE A 105 2.88 6.25 10.81
N ASN A 106 2.26 7.27 11.42
CA ASN A 106 1.86 7.28 12.83
C ASN A 106 0.36 7.07 13.03
N GLN A 107 -0.41 6.87 11.95
CA GLN A 107 -1.84 6.54 12.04
C GLN A 107 -2.08 5.09 12.48
N PRO A 108 -3.27 4.72 12.99
CA PRO A 108 -3.57 3.34 13.38
C PRO A 108 -3.25 2.32 12.28
N PHE A 109 -2.68 1.18 12.66
CA PHE A 109 -2.31 0.12 11.71
C PHE A 109 -3.55 -0.68 11.26
N ARG A 110 -4.23 -0.14 10.25
CA ARG A 110 -5.46 -0.69 9.66
C ARG A 110 -5.46 -0.53 8.14
N ASN A 111 -6.37 -1.22 7.48
CA ASN A 111 -6.60 -1.06 6.06
C ASN A 111 -7.10 0.37 5.76
N MET A 112 -6.34 1.09 4.93
CA MET A 112 -6.66 2.48 4.53
C MET A 112 -7.24 2.57 3.12
N ASN A 113 -7.56 1.43 2.48
CA ASN A 113 -8.24 1.42 1.20
C ASN A 113 -9.62 2.08 1.33
N ASP A 114 -9.87 3.08 0.51
CA ASP A 114 -11.12 3.84 0.50
C ASP A 114 -11.43 4.23 -0.95
N LYS A 115 -12.45 3.58 -1.53
CA LYS A 115 -12.84 3.80 -2.93
C LYS A 115 -13.24 5.24 -3.20
N SER A 116 -13.77 5.96 -2.22
CA SER A 116 -14.19 7.36 -2.38
C SER A 116 -13.01 8.32 -2.63
N ARG A 117 -11.78 7.87 -2.38
CA ARG A 117 -10.54 8.64 -2.58
C ARG A 117 -9.86 8.33 -3.91
N ILE A 118 -10.41 7.39 -4.68
CA ILE A 118 -9.91 6.98 -5.98
C ILE A 118 -10.63 7.83 -7.03
N GLU A 119 -9.82 8.50 -7.86
CA GLU A 119 -10.30 9.31 -8.97
C GLU A 119 -9.51 8.84 -10.18
N LEU A 120 -10.17 8.21 -11.14
CA LEU A 120 -9.59 7.60 -12.34
C LEU A 120 -10.23 8.23 -13.58
N THR A 121 -9.45 8.35 -14.66
CA THR A 121 -10.02 8.72 -15.96
C THR A 121 -10.76 7.53 -16.56
N LYS A 122 -11.63 7.78 -17.56
CA LYS A 122 -12.34 6.73 -18.27
C LYS A 122 -11.37 5.73 -18.91
N GLU A 123 -10.28 6.21 -19.51
CA GLU A 123 -9.25 5.38 -20.13
C GLU A 123 -8.55 4.48 -19.12
N GLN A 124 -8.33 4.96 -17.89
CA GLN A 124 -7.75 4.15 -16.82
C GLN A 124 -8.72 3.06 -16.36
N ILE A 125 -10.01 3.40 -16.21
CA ILE A 125 -11.06 2.42 -15.85
C ILE A 125 -11.16 1.33 -16.93
N ASP A 126 -11.17 1.72 -18.20
CA ASP A 126 -11.23 0.80 -19.34
C ASP A 126 -9.98 -0.10 -19.38
N ALA A 127 -8.79 0.45 -19.15
CA ALA A 127 -7.55 -0.32 -19.12
C ALA A 127 -7.53 -1.33 -17.96
N ILE A 128 -7.97 -0.92 -16.76
CA ILE A 128 -8.03 -1.79 -15.58
C ILE A 128 -9.07 -2.90 -15.80
N SER A 129 -10.25 -2.56 -16.31
CA SER A 129 -11.36 -3.50 -16.49
C SER A 129 -11.05 -4.59 -17.52
N ASN A 130 -10.26 -4.26 -18.54
CA ASN A 130 -9.84 -5.18 -19.58
C ASN A 130 -8.53 -5.92 -19.27
N SER A 131 -7.91 -5.67 -18.11
CA SER A 131 -6.64 -6.32 -17.75
C SER A 131 -6.85 -7.72 -17.19
N GLU A 132 -6.36 -8.72 -17.93
CA GLU A 132 -6.30 -10.11 -17.46
C GLU A 132 -5.41 -10.27 -16.22
N ILE A 133 -4.42 -9.40 -16.04
CA ILE A 133 -3.54 -9.42 -14.86
C ILE A 133 -4.31 -9.03 -13.60
N VAL A 134 -5.16 -7.99 -13.68
CA VAL A 134 -6.03 -7.57 -12.58
C VAL A 134 -7.01 -8.67 -12.20
N LYS A 135 -7.62 -9.33 -13.20
CA LYS A 135 -8.53 -10.46 -12.98
C LYS A 135 -7.83 -11.66 -12.33
N LYS A 136 -6.63 -12.02 -12.79
CA LYS A 136 -5.81 -13.11 -12.19
C LYS A 136 -5.40 -12.82 -10.75
N LEU A 137 -5.18 -11.55 -10.41
CA LEU A 137 -4.97 -11.14 -9.03
C LEU A 137 -6.24 -11.21 -8.18
N GLY A 138 -7.41 -11.52 -8.75
CA GLY A 138 -8.68 -11.61 -8.04
C GLY A 138 -9.32 -10.26 -7.75
N TYR A 139 -8.86 -9.19 -8.38
CA TYR A 139 -9.46 -7.87 -8.26
C TYR A 139 -10.65 -7.73 -9.22
N LYS A 140 -11.72 -7.07 -8.74
CA LYS A 140 -12.85 -6.66 -9.56
C LYS A 140 -12.56 -5.31 -10.20
N SER A 141 -13.17 -5.07 -11.36
CA SER A 141 -13.17 -3.73 -11.96
C SER A 141 -13.67 -2.69 -10.96
N PRO A 142 -13.05 -1.50 -10.93
CA PRO A 142 -13.39 -0.43 -10.00
C PRO A 142 -14.83 0.08 -10.17
#